data_AF-A0A9D4MVE4-F1
#
_entry.id   AF-A0A9D4MVE4-F1
#
_cell.length_a   1.000
_cell.length_b   1.000
_cell.length_c   1.000
_cell.angle_alpha   90.00
_cell.angle_beta   90.00
_cell.angle_gamma   90.00
#
_symmetry.space_group_name_H-M   'P 1'
#
loop_
_entity.id
_entity.type
_entity.pdbx_description
1 polymer ?
#
loop_
_entity_poly.entity_id
_entity_poly.type
_entity_poly.pdbx_seq_one_letter_code
_entity_poly.pdbx_strand_id
1 'polypeptide(L)' 'MVNSTSNTSTNITMNPENLEKVTRCKYSGATPSKDGTSTAEVRIRIAMATVAMARLNRFWTSRRPFYQQILS' A
#
# COMPACT_ATOMS: atom_id res chain seq x y z
N MET A 1 -6.96 32.58 -4.57
CA MET A 1 -6.67 31.34 -5.32
C MET A 1 -6.91 31.66 -6.79
N VAL A 2 -5.85 31.89 -7.57
CA VAL A 2 -5.96 32.26 -8.99
C VAL A 2 -6.06 30.96 -9.79
N ASN A 3 -7.20 30.73 -10.44
CA ASN A 3 -7.36 29.62 -11.37
C ASN A 3 -6.89 30.11 -12.75
N SER A 4 -5.78 29.58 -13.25
CA SER A 4 -5.25 29.94 -14.56
C SER A 4 -5.84 29.01 -15.62
N THR A 5 -6.72 29.54 -16.46
CA THR A 5 -7.41 28.79 -17.54
C THR A 5 -6.68 28.92 -18.87
N SER A 6 -5.34 28.91 -18.89
CA SER A 6 -4.61 28.85 -20.16
C SER A 6 -4.57 27.39 -20.64
N ASN A 7 -5.29 27.12 -21.73
CA ASN A 7 -5.29 25.84 -22.45
C ASN A 7 -3.97 25.59 -23.19
N THR A 8 -2.84 25.86 -22.54
CA THR A 8 -1.51 25.56 -23.06
C THR A 8 -1.29 24.06 -22.94
N SER A 9 -1.43 23.34 -24.06
CA SER A 9 -0.96 21.97 -24.19
C SER A 9 0.56 21.97 -24.07
N THR A 10 1.07 21.89 -22.84
CA THR A 10 2.50 21.73 -22.58
C THR A 10 2.94 20.38 -23.14
N ASN A 11 3.88 20.39 -24.07
CA ASN A 11 4.51 19.18 -24.59
C ASN A 11 5.45 18.64 -23.49
N ILE A 12 4.99 17.67 -22.71
CA ILE A 12 5.76 17.08 -21.61
C ILE A 12 6.55 15.91 -22.19
N THR A 13 7.86 16.04 -22.24
CA THR A 13 8.76 14.97 -22.71
C THR A 13 9.41 14.30 -21.50
N MET A 14 9.42 12.97 -21.45
CA MET A 14 10.14 12.19 -20.44
C MET A 14 10.98 11.14 -21.15
N ASN A 15 12.32 11.23 -21.02
CA ASN A 15 13.31 10.36 -21.66
C ASN A 15 13.03 10.00 -23.14
N PRO A 16 13.70 10.71 -24.06
CA PRO A 16 13.26 11.02 -25.45
C PRO A 16 11.80 10.88 -25.90
N GLU A 17 10.86 10.45 -25.06
CA GLU A 17 9.50 10.12 -25.44
C GLU A 17 8.54 11.26 -25.12
N ASN A 18 7.68 11.60 -26.09
CA ASN A 18 6.61 12.57 -25.91
C ASN A 18 5.47 11.90 -25.13
N LEU A 19 5.11 12.46 -23.97
CA LEU A 19 4.01 11.93 -23.17
C LEU A 19 2.68 12.45 -23.69
N GLU A 20 1.72 11.53 -23.91
CA GLU A 20 0.37 11.88 -24.29
C GLU A 20 -0.44 12.36 -23.07
N LYS A 21 -1.22 13.44 -23.26
CA LYS A 21 -2.17 13.91 -22.24
C LYS A 21 -3.34 12.93 -22.11
N VAL A 22 -3.30 12.08 -21.10
CA VAL A 22 -4.42 11.18 -20.78
C VAL A 22 -5.57 12.00 -20.19
N THR A 23 -6.62 12.21 -20.99
CA THR A 23 -7.80 13.01 -20.60
C THR A 23 -8.69 12.28 -19.60
N ARG A 24 -8.64 10.94 -19.56
CA ARG A 24 -9.40 10.12 -18.62
C ARG A 24 -8.61 8.87 -18.26
N CYS A 25 -8.26 8.74 -16.98
CA CYS A 25 -7.75 7.49 -16.43
C CYS A 25 -8.89 6.81 -15.66
N LYS A 26 -9.19 5.54 -16.01
CA LYS A 26 -10.13 4.74 -15.22
C LYS A 26 -9.34 4.09 -14.09
N TYR A 27 -9.53 4.60 -12.87
CA TYR A 27 -8.98 3.96 -11.68
C TYR A 27 -9.71 2.64 -11.44
N SER A 28 -9.03 1.53 -11.69
CA SER A 28 -9.56 0.17 -11.44
C SER A 28 -9.28 -0.32 -10.02
N GLY A 29 -8.82 0.56 -9.12
CA GLY A 29 -8.57 0.21 -7.73
C GLY A 29 -9.86 0.14 -6.90
N ALA A 30 -9.73 -0.37 -5.68
CA ALA A 30 -10.84 -0.45 -4.73
C ALA A 30 -11.45 0.93 -4.50
N THR A 31 -12.76 1.05 -4.67
CA THR A 31 -13.49 2.26 -4.28
C THR A 31 -13.57 2.27 -2.75
N PRO A 32 -13.08 3.32 -2.07
CA PRO A 32 -13.29 3.46 -0.64
C PRO A 32 -14.79 3.43 -0.36
N SER A 33 -15.23 2.63 0.60
CA SER A 33 -16.63 2.69 1.02
C SER A 33 -16.94 4.09 1.55
N LYS A 34 -18.19 4.56 1.38
CA LYS A 34 -18.59 5.93 1.77
C LYS A 34 -18.37 6.22 3.26
N ASP A 35 -18.42 5.18 4.08
CA ASP A 35 -18.17 5.16 5.52
C ASP A 35 -16.70 4.86 5.86
N GLY A 36 -15.81 4.76 4.86
CA GLY A 36 -14.40 4.42 5.03
C GLY A 36 -14.16 2.97 5.47
N THR A 37 -15.20 2.13 5.49
CA THR A 37 -15.06 0.74 5.94
C THR A 37 -14.55 -0.17 4.83
N SER A 38 -13.79 -1.19 5.23
CA SER A 38 -13.35 -2.26 4.35
C SER A 38 -14.44 -3.31 4.21
N THR A 39 -14.53 -3.98 3.05
CA THR A 39 -15.48 -5.08 2.87
C THR A 39 -15.20 -6.22 3.84
N ALA A 40 -16.22 -7.05 4.14
CA ALA A 40 -16.07 -8.20 5.03
C ALA A 40 -14.90 -9.12 4.60
N GLU A 41 -14.72 -9.33 3.30
CA GLU A 41 -13.62 -10.10 2.74
C GLU A 41 -12.24 -9.51 3.07
N VAL A 42 -12.07 -8.19 2.91
CA VAL A 42 -10.81 -7.51 3.25
C VAL A 42 -10.51 -7.63 4.74
N ARG A 43 -11.52 -7.48 5.60
CA ARG A 43 -11.37 -7.66 7.06
C ARG A 43 -10.95 -9.07 7.42
N ILE A 44 -11.52 -10.09 6.78
CA ILE A 44 -11.16 -11.50 7.00
C ILE A 44 -9.69 -11.74 6.63
N ARG A 45 -9.24 -11.26 5.45
CA ARG A 45 -7.85 -11.43 5.01
C ARG A 45 -6.86 -10.75 5.97
N ILE A 46 -7.18 -9.55 6.44
CA ILE A 46 -6.37 -8.85 7.44
C ILE A 46 -6.29 -9.67 8.73
N ALA A 47 -7.42 -10.15 9.27
CA ALA A 47 -7.43 -10.95 10.48
C ALA A 47 -6.60 -12.23 10.34
N MET A 48 -6.70 -12.94 9.21
CA MET A 48 -5.87 -14.12 8.92
C MET A 48 -4.39 -13.79 8.90
N ALA A 49 -4.00 -12.71 8.22
CA ALA A 49 -2.61 -12.26 8.16
C ALA A 49 -2.07 -11.90 9.56
N THR A 50 -2.87 -11.19 10.37
CA THR A 50 -2.51 -10.86 11.76
C THR A 50 -2.27 -12.12 12.60
N VAL A 51 -3.14 -13.13 12.50
CA VAL A 51 -2.98 -14.40 13.22
C VAL A 51 -1.73 -15.15 12.76
N ALA A 52 -1.46 -15.20 11.46
CA ALA A 52 -0.26 -15.84 10.93
C ALA A 52 1.02 -15.15 11.43
N MET A 53 1.04 -13.81 11.42
CA MET A 53 2.17 -13.02 11.91
C MET A 53 2.41 -13.22 13.41
N ALA A 54 1.35 -13.30 14.21
CA ALA A 54 1.47 -13.57 15.65
C ALA A 54 2.06 -14.96 15.94
N ARG A 55 1.63 -15.99 15.19
CA ARG A 55 2.19 -17.36 15.30
C ARG A 55 3.67 -17.37 14.93
N LEU A 56 4.02 -16.66 13.87
CA LEU A 56 5.37 -16.57 13.37
C LEU A 56 6.30 -15.84 14.37
N ASN A 57 5.83 -14.73 14.97
CA ASN A 57 6.56 -14.03 16.02
C ASN A 57 6.77 -14.92 17.26
N ARG A 58 5.75 -15.68 17.68
CA ARG A 58 5.87 -16.64 18.78
C ARG A 58 6.93 -17.71 18.48
N PHE A 59 6.97 -18.23 17.26
CA PHE A 59 7.99 -19.19 16.86
C PHE A 59 9.41 -18.60 16.94
N TRP A 60 9.61 -17.40 16.40
CA TRP A 60 10.91 -16.73 16.45
C TRP A 60 11.38 -16.40 17.87
N THR A 61 10.47 -15.93 18.72
CA THR A 61 10.79 -15.61 20.13
C THR A 61 11.02 -16.87 20.96
N SER A 62 10.30 -17.96 20.69
CA SER A 62 10.54 -19.27 21.33
C SER A 62 11.87 -19.92 20.94
N ARG A 63 12.48 -19.47 19.84
CA ARG A 63 13.78 -19.93 19.33
C ARG A 63 14.94 -19.00 19.68
N ARG A 64 14.78 -18.00 20.56
CA ARG A 64 15.94 -17.34 21.18
C ARG A 64 16.75 -18.43 21.90
N PRO A 65 17.92 -18.84 21.39
CA PRO A 65 18.70 -19.88 22.03
C PRO A 65 19.31 -19.26 23.28
N PHE A 66 19.17 -19.92 24.43
CA PHE A 66 20.26 -20.52 25.21
C PHE A 66 21.64 -19.82 25.29
N TYR A 67 21.80 -18.55 24.90
CA TYR A 67 23.05 -17.79 24.94
C TYR A 67 23.15 -16.88 26.18
N GLN A 68 22.18 -16.93 27.09
CA GLN A 68 22.26 -16.24 28.39
C GLN A 68 22.61 -17.16 29.57
N GLN A 69 22.84 -18.46 29.37
CA GLN A 69 23.24 -19.39 30.45
C GLN A 69 24.74 -19.76 30.45
N ILE A 70 25.56 -19.26 29.51
CA ILE A 70 27.01 -19.57 29.43
C ILE A 70 27.90 -18.37 29.82
N LEU A 71 27.35 -17.35 30.48
CA LEU A 71 28.11 -16.18 30.95
C LEU A 71 27.73 -15.72 32.37
N SER A 72 27.21 -16.61 33.22
CA SER A 72 27.07 -16.36 34.67
C SER A 72 27.92 -17.31 35.47
#